data_AF-A0A7G8BEM5-F1
#
_entry.id   AF-A0A7G8BEM5-F1
#
_cell.length_a   1.000
_cell.length_b   1.000
_cell.length_c   1.000
_cell.angle_alpha   90.00
_cell.angle_beta   90.00
_cell.angle_gamma   90.00
#
_symmetry.space_group_name_H-M   'P 1'
#
loop_
_entity.id
_entity.type
_entity.pdbx_description
1 polymer ?
#
loop_
_entity_poly.entity_id
_entity_poly.type
_entity_poly.pdbx_seq_one_letter_code
_entity_poly.pdbx_strand_id
1 'polypeptide(L)'
;MPVDPATLYLGKKAIDIALTRVEQSLREAKDDRRTEVERCASFLEACKGAIVGLEQEYDEIVEQTVNSTDDPTAIRELKKRIDDYLHIDKLRLQLIDATKGLEHYLEIFEQRATTVLQWPWKRPDKEKAVDLFRENLEQLDGYLDKLNRSDLPFRPSGTGVGLTAMFAILEEIERIDGPAPRRPRRSFPTSLVRELGKKYRSERDKEPLIEIVRRIRATIEEMRKAFL
;
A
#
# COMPACT_ATOMS: atom_id res chain seq x y z
N MET A 1 -6.72 29.56 6.85
CA MET A 1 -8.02 28.94 6.51
C MET A 1 -8.18 27.72 7.38
N PRO A 2 -9.34 27.47 8.00
CA PRO A 2 -9.59 26.23 8.74
C PRO A 2 -9.47 25.04 7.78
N VAL A 3 -8.84 23.94 8.22
CA VAL A 3 -8.89 22.67 7.48
C VAL A 3 -10.35 22.25 7.44
N ASP A 4 -10.86 21.94 6.25
CA ASP A 4 -12.23 21.47 6.11
C ASP A 4 -12.36 20.10 6.81
N PRO A 5 -13.24 19.94 7.82
CA PRO A 5 -13.50 18.64 8.43
C PRO A 5 -13.88 17.56 7.40
N ALA A 6 -14.39 17.95 6.23
CA ALA A 6 -14.64 17.03 5.13
C ALA A 6 -13.34 16.36 4.62
N THR A 7 -12.22 17.06 4.54
CA THR A 7 -10.94 16.51 4.06
C THR A 7 -10.38 15.43 5.00
N LEU A 8 -10.52 15.66 6.32
CA LEU A 8 -10.10 14.71 7.37
C LEU A 8 -11.01 13.47 7.40
N TYR A 9 -12.32 13.67 7.17
CA TYR A 9 -13.30 12.58 7.10
C TYR A 9 -13.19 11.74 5.82
N LEU A 10 -12.80 12.36 4.71
CA LEU A 10 -12.63 11.70 3.41
C LEU A 10 -11.49 10.68 3.45
N GLY A 11 -10.39 10.99 4.13
CA GLY A 11 -9.22 10.12 4.08
C GLY A 11 -9.32 8.86 4.93
N LYS A 12 -9.85 8.99 6.16
CA LYS A 12 -10.22 7.82 6.97
C LYS A 12 -11.22 6.91 6.25
N LYS A 13 -12.09 7.48 5.41
CA LYS A 13 -13.02 6.72 4.58
C LYS A 13 -12.32 6.01 3.41
N ALA A 14 -11.25 6.57 2.84
CA ALA A 14 -10.53 5.97 1.73
C ALA A 14 -9.81 4.68 2.14
N ILE A 15 -9.08 4.70 3.27
CA ILE A 15 -8.38 3.52 3.78
C ILE A 15 -9.35 2.41 4.19
N ASP A 16 -10.48 2.76 4.81
CA ASP A 16 -11.53 1.80 5.20
C ASP A 16 -12.20 1.16 3.96
N ILE A 17 -12.42 1.95 2.90
CA ILE A 17 -12.92 1.45 1.61
C ILE A 17 -11.90 0.49 0.97
N ALA A 18 -10.62 0.87 0.94
CA ALA A 18 -9.56 0.03 0.40
C ALA A 18 -9.49 -1.30 1.16
N LEU A 19 -9.51 -1.25 2.50
CA LEU A 19 -9.46 -2.43 3.35
C LEU A 19 -10.66 -3.35 3.09
N THR A 20 -11.87 -2.80 3.03
CA THR A 20 -13.09 -3.58 2.74
C THR A 20 -12.99 -4.32 1.40
N ARG A 21 -12.46 -3.64 0.36
CA ARG A 21 -12.27 -4.25 -0.97
C ARG A 21 -11.22 -5.36 -0.94
N VAL A 22 -10.09 -5.13 -0.26
CA VAL A 22 -9.02 -6.12 -0.13
C VAL A 22 -9.51 -7.35 0.64
N GLU A 23 -10.22 -7.17 1.75
CA GLU A 23 -10.83 -8.25 2.52
C GLU A 23 -11.87 -9.03 1.70
N GLN A 24 -12.63 -8.35 0.84
CA GLN A 24 -13.51 -9.04 -0.10
C GLN A 24 -12.71 -9.87 -1.10
N SER A 25 -11.70 -9.31 -1.75
CA SER A 25 -10.84 -10.05 -2.69
C SER A 25 -10.15 -11.25 -2.03
N LEU A 26 -9.68 -11.13 -0.79
CA LEU A 26 -9.09 -12.24 -0.05
C LEU A 26 -10.10 -13.33 0.31
N ARG A 27 -11.34 -12.96 0.68
CA ARG A 27 -12.42 -13.94 0.88
C ARG A 27 -12.72 -14.70 -0.42
N GLU A 28 -12.76 -13.98 -1.53
CA GLU A 28 -12.97 -14.57 -2.84
C GLU A 28 -11.80 -15.48 -3.27
N ALA A 29 -10.57 -15.13 -2.93
CA ALA A 29 -9.39 -15.95 -3.19
C ALA A 29 -9.37 -17.26 -2.38
N LYS A 30 -9.99 -17.25 -1.21
CA LYS A 30 -10.10 -18.41 -0.30
C LYS A 30 -11.37 -19.25 -0.53
N ASP A 31 -12.24 -18.90 -1.49
CA ASP A 31 -13.43 -19.69 -1.82
C ASP A 31 -13.07 -20.90 -2.70
N ASP A 32 -13.08 -22.10 -2.11
CA ASP A 32 -12.74 -23.36 -2.78
C ASP A 32 -13.69 -23.75 -3.92
N ARG A 33 -14.84 -23.07 -4.05
CA ARG A 33 -15.77 -23.30 -5.18
C ARG A 33 -15.31 -22.63 -6.48
N ARG A 34 -14.32 -21.72 -6.40
CA ARG A 34 -13.76 -21.02 -7.55
C ARG A 34 -12.59 -21.78 -8.16
N THR A 35 -12.36 -21.57 -9.45
CA THR A 35 -11.19 -22.13 -10.14
C THR A 35 -9.90 -21.53 -9.58
N GLU A 36 -8.79 -22.26 -9.72
CA GLU A 36 -7.45 -21.78 -9.30
C GLU A 36 -7.09 -20.43 -9.95
N VAL A 37 -7.45 -20.23 -11.23
CA VAL A 37 -7.20 -18.98 -11.97
C VAL A 37 -8.00 -17.83 -11.36
N GLU A 38 -9.27 -18.05 -11.03
CA GLU A 38 -10.10 -17.04 -10.37
C GLU A 38 -9.59 -16.70 -8.97
N ARG A 39 -9.15 -17.71 -8.21
CA ARG A 39 -8.60 -17.52 -6.86
C ARG A 39 -7.28 -16.76 -6.90
N CYS A 40 -6.37 -17.11 -7.82
CA CYS A 40 -5.14 -16.37 -8.07
C CYS A 40 -5.42 -14.93 -8.50
N ALA A 41 -6.37 -14.73 -9.43
CA ALA A 41 -6.78 -13.38 -9.83
C ALA A 41 -7.32 -12.57 -8.64
N SER A 42 -8.08 -13.17 -7.74
CA SER A 42 -8.55 -12.51 -6.52
C SER A 42 -7.42 -12.14 -5.56
N PHE A 43 -6.37 -12.97 -5.40
CA PHE A 43 -5.17 -12.61 -4.64
C PHE A 43 -4.40 -11.44 -5.28
N LEU A 44 -4.25 -11.45 -6.61
CA LEU A 44 -3.64 -10.35 -7.37
C LEU A 44 -4.43 -9.04 -7.22
N GLU A 45 -5.75 -9.12 -7.26
CA GLU A 45 -6.65 -7.99 -7.00
C GLU A 45 -6.53 -7.47 -5.56
N ALA A 46 -6.39 -8.36 -4.57
CA ALA A 46 -6.14 -7.98 -3.19
C ALA A 46 -4.80 -7.23 -3.05
N CYS A 47 -3.73 -7.72 -3.70
CA CYS A 47 -2.42 -7.05 -3.72
C CYS A 47 -2.55 -5.63 -4.31
N LYS A 48 -3.20 -5.51 -5.48
CA LYS A 48 -3.45 -4.22 -6.14
C LYS A 48 -4.22 -3.26 -5.23
N GLY A 49 -5.30 -3.75 -4.60
CA GLY A 49 -6.13 -2.95 -3.70
C GLY A 49 -5.35 -2.44 -2.49
N ALA A 50 -4.51 -3.31 -1.89
CA ALA A 50 -3.68 -2.94 -0.75
C ALA A 50 -2.64 -1.88 -1.14
N ILE A 51 -1.89 -2.10 -2.22
CA ILE A 51 -0.88 -1.15 -2.72
C ILE A 51 -1.51 0.21 -3.02
N VAL A 52 -2.63 0.24 -3.76
CA VAL A 52 -3.33 1.50 -4.06
C VAL A 52 -3.82 2.19 -2.80
N GLY A 53 -4.35 1.45 -1.82
CA GLY A 53 -4.80 2.02 -0.54
C GLY A 53 -3.66 2.62 0.28
N LEU A 54 -2.51 1.94 0.35
CA LEU A 54 -1.30 2.41 1.04
C LEU A 54 -0.80 3.74 0.46
N GLU A 55 -0.81 3.84 -0.88
CA GLU A 55 -0.38 5.01 -1.63
C GLU A 55 -1.35 6.19 -1.53
N GLN A 56 -2.66 5.89 -1.53
CA GLN A 56 -3.69 6.90 -1.32
C GLN A 56 -3.64 7.49 0.09
N GLU A 57 -3.46 6.65 1.11
CA GLU A 57 -3.31 7.13 2.50
C GLU A 57 -2.08 8.03 2.64
N TYR A 58 -0.95 7.65 2.03
CA TYR A 58 0.24 8.50 1.97
C TYR A 58 -0.08 9.86 1.33
N ASP A 59 -0.70 9.87 0.15
CA ASP A 59 -1.03 11.11 -0.58
C ASP A 59 -1.94 12.02 0.26
N GLU A 60 -2.91 11.44 0.97
CA GLU A 60 -3.85 12.18 1.81
C GLU A 60 -3.20 12.73 3.08
N ILE A 61 -2.29 11.98 3.72
CA ILE A 61 -1.50 12.48 4.85
C ILE A 61 -0.62 13.64 4.40
N VAL A 62 0.03 13.52 3.23
CA VAL A 62 0.84 14.60 2.66
C VAL A 62 -0.03 15.83 2.34
N GLU A 63 -1.21 15.64 1.76
CA GLU A 63 -2.13 16.75 1.49
C GLU A 63 -2.62 17.41 2.79
N GLN A 64 -2.93 16.63 3.82
CA GLN A 64 -3.29 17.14 5.15
C GLN A 64 -2.12 17.90 5.79
N THR A 65 -0.88 17.45 5.56
CA THR A 65 0.35 18.11 5.99
C THR A 65 0.51 19.47 5.30
N VAL A 66 0.34 19.53 3.98
CA VAL A 66 0.39 20.79 3.20
C VAL A 66 -0.63 21.81 3.69
N ASN A 67 -1.82 21.33 4.06
CA ASN A 67 -2.93 22.17 4.49
C ASN A 67 -3.05 22.31 6.02
N SER A 68 -2.06 21.84 6.79
CA SER A 68 -2.09 21.83 8.26
C SER A 68 -2.36 23.23 8.83
N THR A 69 -3.17 23.36 9.87
CA THR A 69 -3.43 24.63 10.55
C THR A 69 -2.68 24.72 11.87
N ASP A 70 -2.51 25.95 12.38
CA ASP A 70 -1.92 26.17 13.71
C ASP A 70 -2.82 25.73 14.88
N ASP A 71 -3.89 25.00 14.59
CA ASP A 71 -4.82 24.41 15.56
C ASP A 71 -4.18 23.18 16.22
N PRO A 72 -3.98 23.18 17.56
CA PRO A 72 -3.47 22.05 18.31
C PRO A 72 -4.24 20.74 18.12
N THR A 73 -5.54 20.82 17.84
CA THR A 73 -6.38 19.62 17.68
C THR A 73 -6.10 18.97 16.34
N ALA A 74 -6.14 19.74 15.25
CA ALA A 74 -5.80 19.26 13.91
C ALA A 74 -4.37 18.65 13.84
N ILE A 75 -3.40 19.23 14.54
CA ILE A 75 -2.02 18.70 14.58
C ILE A 75 -1.92 17.38 15.34
N ARG A 76 -2.63 17.24 16.47
CA ARG A 76 -2.68 15.96 17.19
C ARG A 76 -3.39 14.88 16.38
N GLU A 77 -4.42 15.23 15.62
CA GLU A 77 -5.09 14.31 14.70
C GLU A 77 -4.16 13.86 13.56
N LEU A 78 -3.42 14.79 12.94
CA LEU A 78 -2.42 14.46 11.92
C LEU A 78 -1.32 13.56 12.49
N LYS A 79 -0.79 13.88 13.69
CA LYS A 79 0.19 13.04 14.41
C LYS A 79 -0.31 11.62 14.58
N LYS A 80 -1.54 11.47 15.08
CA LYS A 80 -2.17 10.17 15.30
C LYS A 80 -2.36 9.41 13.99
N ARG A 81 -2.77 10.09 12.91
CA ARG A 81 -2.95 9.47 11.59
C ARG A 81 -1.63 8.95 11.02
N ILE A 82 -0.55 9.72 11.14
CA ILE A 82 0.80 9.29 10.74
C ILE A 82 1.25 8.09 11.58
N ASP A 83 1.01 8.12 12.89
CA ASP A 83 1.38 7.03 13.79
C ASP A 83 0.60 5.73 13.48
N ASP A 84 -0.72 5.85 13.26
CA ASP A 84 -1.59 4.75 12.85
C ASP A 84 -1.13 4.16 11.50
N TYR A 85 -0.76 5.01 10.54
CA TYR A 85 -0.21 4.60 9.23
C TYR A 85 1.12 3.86 9.36
N LEU A 86 2.02 4.30 10.23
CA LEU A 86 3.34 3.69 10.38
C LEU A 86 3.30 2.35 11.12
N HIS A 87 2.40 2.19 12.10
CA HIS A 87 2.45 1.10 13.07
C HIS A 87 1.22 0.16 13.06
N ILE A 88 0.07 0.61 12.57
CA ILE A 88 -1.22 -0.11 12.61
C ILE A 88 -1.76 -0.32 11.18
N ASP A 89 -0.87 -0.49 10.20
CA ASP A 89 -1.31 -0.60 8.82
C ASP A 89 -1.87 -1.99 8.48
N LYS A 90 -3.19 -2.10 8.54
CA LYS A 90 -3.93 -3.31 8.17
C LYS A 90 -3.75 -3.67 6.70
N LEU A 91 -3.59 -2.70 5.79
CA LEU A 91 -3.45 -2.97 4.35
C LEU A 91 -2.13 -3.70 4.07
N ARG A 92 -1.05 -3.35 4.77
CA ARG A 92 0.22 -4.07 4.67
C ARG A 92 0.08 -5.54 5.08
N LEU A 93 -0.63 -5.82 6.17
CA LEU A 93 -0.88 -7.20 6.60
C LEU A 93 -1.68 -7.98 5.55
N GLN A 94 -2.70 -7.34 4.95
CA GLN A 94 -3.46 -7.96 3.88
C GLN A 94 -2.60 -8.18 2.61
N LEU A 95 -1.69 -7.26 2.29
CA LEU A 95 -0.74 -7.42 1.17
C LEU A 95 0.16 -8.63 1.39
N ILE A 96 0.71 -8.80 2.61
CA ILE A 96 1.53 -9.97 2.96
C ILE A 96 0.72 -11.27 2.84
N ASP A 97 -0.52 -11.29 3.36
CA ASP A 97 -1.40 -12.48 3.24
C ASP A 97 -1.72 -12.79 1.77
N ALA A 98 -1.96 -11.76 0.96
CA ALA A 98 -2.24 -11.92 -0.46
C ALA A 98 -1.04 -12.48 -1.23
N THR A 99 0.17 -11.93 -1.01
CA THR A 99 1.39 -12.38 -1.66
C THR A 99 1.73 -13.82 -1.30
N LYS A 100 1.58 -14.23 -0.03
CA LYS A 100 1.72 -15.64 0.37
C LYS A 100 0.76 -16.58 -0.35
N GLY A 101 -0.47 -16.12 -0.58
CA GLY A 101 -1.44 -16.85 -1.39
C GLY A 101 -0.99 -17.04 -2.85
N LEU A 102 -0.28 -16.06 -3.41
CA LEU A 102 0.24 -16.12 -4.78
C LEU A 102 1.42 -17.08 -4.92
N GLU A 103 2.32 -17.16 -3.93
CA GLU A 103 3.42 -18.13 -3.90
C GLU A 103 2.91 -19.56 -4.08
N HIS A 104 1.86 -19.92 -3.35
CA HIS A 104 1.21 -21.24 -3.49
C HIS A 104 0.68 -21.50 -4.90
N TYR A 105 0.08 -20.49 -5.54
CA TYR A 105 -0.42 -20.62 -6.90
C TYR A 105 0.67 -20.69 -7.95
N LEU A 106 1.83 -20.07 -7.71
CA LEU A 106 2.96 -20.15 -8.63
C LEU A 106 3.40 -21.60 -8.80
N GLU A 107 3.56 -22.32 -7.70
CA GLU A 107 3.92 -23.75 -7.71
C GLU A 107 2.90 -24.59 -8.49
N ILE A 108 1.60 -24.33 -8.29
CA ILE A 108 0.51 -25.03 -8.99
C ILE A 108 0.58 -24.78 -10.50
N PHE A 109 0.76 -23.53 -10.92
CA PHE A 109 0.77 -23.18 -12.33
C PHE A 109 2.03 -23.63 -13.05
N GLU A 110 3.19 -23.64 -12.38
CA GLU A 110 4.44 -24.21 -12.91
C GLU A 110 4.29 -25.72 -13.20
N GLN A 111 3.69 -26.49 -12.28
CA GLN A 111 3.40 -27.90 -12.50
C GLN A 111 2.41 -28.12 -13.65
N ARG A 112 1.39 -27.27 -13.75
CA ARG A 112 0.38 -27.36 -14.81
C ARG A 112 0.88 -26.93 -16.18
N ALA A 113 1.84 -26.02 -16.26
CA ALA A 113 2.45 -25.60 -17.51
C ALA A 113 3.33 -26.71 -18.13
N THR A 114 3.91 -27.58 -17.30
CA THR A 114 4.82 -28.66 -17.73
C THR A 114 4.14 -30.01 -17.95
N THR A 115 2.87 -30.16 -17.57
CA THR A 115 2.11 -31.42 -17.74
C THR A 115 1.89 -31.78 -19.22
N VAL A 116 2.41 -32.94 -19.62
CA VAL A 116 2.42 -33.46 -21.02
C VAL A 116 1.02 -33.79 -21.59
N LEU A 117 0.00 -33.98 -20.73
CA LEU A 117 -1.36 -34.35 -21.13
C LEU A 117 -2.17 -33.24 -21.83
N GLN A 118 -1.58 -32.06 -22.03
CA GLN A 118 -2.25 -30.93 -22.66
C GLN A 118 -1.85 -30.81 -24.13
N TRP A 119 -2.76 -30.24 -24.93
CA TRP A 119 -2.53 -29.97 -26.34
C TRP A 119 -1.20 -29.20 -26.53
N PRO A 120 -0.22 -29.74 -27.29
CA PRO A 120 1.15 -29.22 -27.34
C PRO A 120 1.29 -27.74 -27.69
N TRP A 121 0.31 -27.18 -28.41
CA TRP A 121 0.29 -25.77 -28.82
C TRP A 121 -0.07 -24.77 -27.72
N LYS A 122 -0.74 -25.18 -26.63
CA LYS A 122 -1.03 -24.29 -25.50
C LYS A 122 0.12 -24.18 -24.49
N ARG A 123 1.12 -25.06 -24.60
CA ARG A 123 2.27 -25.09 -23.68
C ARG A 123 3.08 -23.78 -23.68
N PRO A 124 3.44 -23.18 -24.83
CA PRO A 124 4.17 -21.92 -24.85
C PRO A 124 3.38 -20.77 -24.19
N ASP A 125 2.06 -20.72 -24.38
CA ASP A 125 1.21 -19.70 -23.76
C ASP A 125 1.17 -19.83 -22.24
N LYS A 126 1.16 -21.07 -21.72
CA LYS A 126 1.21 -21.34 -20.28
C LYS A 126 2.55 -21.02 -19.65
N GLU A 127 3.65 -21.43 -20.29
CA GLU A 127 5.00 -21.09 -19.83
C GLU A 127 5.17 -19.57 -19.78
N LYS A 128 4.77 -18.85 -20.83
CA LYS A 128 4.77 -17.38 -20.86
C LYS A 128 3.92 -16.75 -19.76
N ALA A 129 2.71 -17.26 -19.52
CA ALA A 129 1.84 -16.72 -18.47
C ALA A 129 2.43 -16.95 -17.06
N VAL A 130 3.05 -18.11 -16.83
CA VAL A 130 3.76 -18.43 -15.58
C VAL A 130 4.98 -17.55 -15.39
N ASP A 131 5.77 -17.29 -16.43
CA ASP A 131 6.93 -16.40 -16.35
C ASP A 131 6.51 -14.97 -15.98
N LEU A 132 5.46 -14.45 -16.64
CA LEU A 132 4.88 -13.15 -16.28
C LEU A 132 4.33 -13.13 -14.85
N PHE A 133 3.78 -14.24 -14.37
CA PHE A 133 3.30 -14.35 -13.00
C PHE A 133 4.45 -14.33 -12.00
N ARG A 134 5.54 -15.06 -12.26
CA ARG A 134 6.76 -15.06 -11.44
C ARG A 134 7.38 -13.67 -11.36
N GLU A 135 7.57 -13.00 -12.50
CA GLU A 135 8.10 -11.64 -12.54
C GLU A 135 7.24 -10.67 -11.71
N ASN A 136 5.92 -10.80 -11.79
CA ASN A 136 5.01 -9.96 -11.04
C ASN A 136 5.07 -10.26 -9.53
N LEU A 137 5.25 -11.53 -9.13
CA LEU A 137 5.45 -11.91 -7.74
C LEU A 137 6.75 -11.34 -7.16
N GLU A 138 7.86 -11.46 -7.89
CA GLU A 138 9.16 -10.87 -7.49
C GLU A 138 9.06 -9.35 -7.30
N GLN A 139 8.26 -8.66 -8.13
CA GLN A 139 8.01 -7.23 -7.96
C GLN A 139 7.16 -6.91 -6.74
N LEU A 140 6.16 -7.72 -6.43
CA LEU A 140 5.35 -7.58 -5.22
C LEU A 140 6.21 -7.78 -3.96
N ASP A 141 7.11 -8.75 -3.97
CA ASP A 141 8.09 -8.97 -2.90
C ASP A 141 9.05 -7.80 -2.78
N GLY A 142 9.57 -7.31 -3.90
CA GLY A 142 10.40 -6.11 -3.92
C GLY A 142 9.69 -4.86 -3.40
N TYR A 143 8.38 -4.74 -3.62
CA TYR A 143 7.56 -3.67 -3.05
C TYR A 143 7.42 -3.85 -1.53
N LEU A 144 7.10 -5.06 -1.05
CA LEU A 144 7.04 -5.38 0.37
C LEU A 144 8.37 -5.13 1.09
N ASP A 145 9.50 -5.48 0.49
CA ASP A 145 10.84 -5.19 1.02
C ASP A 145 11.05 -3.68 1.18
N LYS A 146 10.69 -2.88 0.17
CA LYS A 146 10.76 -1.41 0.24
C LYS A 146 9.90 -0.82 1.35
N LEU A 147 8.72 -1.40 1.64
CA LEU A 147 7.89 -0.98 2.77
C LEU A 147 8.52 -1.31 4.13
N ASN A 148 9.43 -2.30 4.18
CA ASN A 148 10.07 -2.80 5.40
C ASN A 148 11.48 -2.23 5.63
N ARG A 149 12.15 -1.72 4.59
CA ARG A 149 13.48 -1.12 4.69
C ARG A 149 13.42 0.14 5.56
N SER A 150 13.78 -0.07 6.81
CA SER A 150 14.09 0.97 7.78
C SER A 150 15.56 0.84 8.13
N ASP A 151 16.38 1.74 7.59
CA ASP A 151 17.80 1.89 7.95
C ASP A 151 17.98 2.48 9.37
N LEU A 152 16.97 2.36 10.23
CA LEU A 152 16.87 2.97 11.54
C LEU A 152 16.89 1.86 12.62
N PRO A 153 18.08 1.45 13.10
CA PRO A 153 18.28 0.28 13.97
C PRO A 153 17.59 0.34 15.35
N PHE A 154 16.93 1.44 15.71
CA PHE A 154 16.36 1.66 17.05
C PHE A 154 14.86 2.02 17.08
N ARG A 155 14.13 1.98 15.95
CA ARG A 155 12.66 2.14 15.98
C ARG A 155 11.99 0.82 15.59
N PRO A 156 11.10 0.26 16.45
CA PRO A 156 10.36 -0.93 16.11
C PRO A 156 9.38 -0.60 14.97
N SER A 157 9.68 -1.09 13.76
CA SER A 157 8.73 -1.23 12.66
C SER A 157 8.08 0.07 12.17
N GLY A 158 8.85 0.93 11.50
CA GLY A 158 8.25 1.89 10.56
C GLY A 158 7.82 1.13 9.31
N THR A 159 6.53 1.11 8.99
CA THR A 159 6.00 0.39 7.84
C THR A 159 5.06 1.29 7.03
N GLY A 160 5.08 1.19 5.70
CA GLY A 160 4.26 2.07 4.84
C GLY A 160 5.05 2.74 3.72
N VAL A 161 4.34 3.45 2.85
CA VAL A 161 4.93 4.20 1.73
C VAL A 161 5.53 5.50 2.26
N GLY A 162 6.73 5.85 1.77
CA GLY A 162 7.34 7.14 2.07
C GLY A 162 7.70 7.32 3.54
N LEU A 163 8.24 6.27 4.18
CA LEU A 163 8.68 6.28 5.59
C LEU A 163 9.52 7.52 5.96
N THR A 164 10.49 7.88 5.11
CA THR A 164 11.33 9.06 5.32
C THR A 164 10.51 10.35 5.44
N ALA A 165 9.48 10.50 4.61
CA ALA A 165 8.58 11.65 4.65
C ALA A 165 7.74 11.64 5.93
N MET A 166 7.12 10.51 6.24
CA MET A 166 6.28 10.34 7.43
C MET A 166 7.05 10.61 8.73
N PHE A 167 8.26 10.07 8.86
CA PHE A 167 9.11 10.31 10.02
C PHE A 167 9.58 11.76 10.12
N ALA A 168 9.97 12.40 9.01
CA ALA A 168 10.37 13.81 9.03
C ALA A 168 9.21 14.73 9.45
N ILE A 169 8.00 14.46 8.97
CA ILE A 169 6.80 15.21 9.38
C ILE A 169 6.49 14.95 10.86
N LEU A 170 6.56 13.69 11.29
CA LEU A 170 6.29 13.32 12.68
C LEU A 170 7.29 13.96 13.66
N GLU A 171 8.58 13.92 13.34
CA GLU A 171 9.65 14.55 14.14
C GLU A 171 9.41 16.06 14.30
N GLU A 172 9.01 16.73 13.22
CA GLU A 172 8.70 18.16 13.28
C GLU A 172 7.44 18.43 14.12
N ILE A 173 6.41 17.60 14.01
CA ILE A 173 5.23 17.69 14.87
C ILE A 173 5.62 17.49 16.35
N GLU A 174 6.44 16.48 16.66
CA GLU A 174 6.93 16.21 18.02
C GLU A 174 7.77 17.37 18.57
N ARG A 175 8.57 18.02 17.73
CA ARG A 175 9.35 19.21 18.11
C ARG A 175 8.44 20.39 18.48
N ILE A 176 7.30 20.53 17.80
CA ILE A 176 6.31 21.59 18.08
C ILE A 176 5.49 21.24 19.33
N ASP A 177 5.11 19.97 19.51
CA ASP A 177 4.29 19.38 20.58
C ASP A 177 5.08 19.10 21.88
N GLY A 178 6.41 19.13 21.83
CA GLY A 178 7.30 18.87 22.96
C GLY A 178 7.09 19.83 24.15
N PRO A 179 7.58 19.47 25.35
CA PRO A 179 7.29 20.20 26.59
C PRO A 179 7.83 21.63 26.54
N ALA A 180 6.95 22.58 26.23
CA ALA A 180 7.24 24.00 26.38
C ALA A 180 7.24 24.38 27.87
N PRO A 181 8.15 25.25 28.32
CA PRO A 181 8.19 25.69 29.71
C PRO A 181 6.89 26.42 30.09
N ARG A 182 6.13 25.82 31.01
CA ARG A 182 5.15 26.43 31.94
C ARG A 182 3.98 27.28 31.39
N ARG A 183 3.78 27.42 30.07
CA ARG A 183 2.58 28.11 29.52
C ARG A 183 1.97 27.35 28.33
N PRO A 184 0.63 27.22 28.27
CA PRO A 184 -0.03 26.68 27.08
C PRO A 184 0.25 27.58 25.87
N ARG A 185 0.87 27.02 24.84
CA ARG A 185 1.06 27.71 23.56
C ARG A 185 -0.32 27.93 22.93
N ARG A 186 -0.64 29.18 22.60
CA ARG A 186 -1.91 29.55 21.93
C ARG A 186 -1.92 29.20 20.43
N SER A 187 -0.78 28.86 19.84
CA SER A 187 -0.65 28.50 18.43
C SER A 187 0.48 27.48 18.22
N PHE A 188 0.28 26.55 17.28
CA PHE A 188 1.30 25.62 16.79
C PHE A 188 1.89 26.22 15.51
N PRO A 189 3.12 26.73 15.47
CA PRO A 189 3.68 27.26 14.22
C PRO A 189 3.89 26.12 13.21
N THR A 190 2.99 25.98 12.24
CA THR A 190 2.99 24.86 11.26
C THR A 190 3.77 25.11 9.97
N SER A 191 4.48 26.22 9.85
CA SER A 191 5.16 26.60 8.59
C SER A 191 6.09 25.51 8.07
N LEU A 192 6.92 24.93 8.95
CA LEU A 192 7.86 23.87 8.60
C LEU A 192 7.15 22.55 8.26
N VAL A 193 6.10 22.18 8.99
CA VAL A 193 5.25 21.03 8.67
C VAL A 193 4.69 21.16 7.25
N ARG A 194 4.13 22.34 6.91
CA ARG A 194 3.60 22.60 5.56
C ARG A 194 4.69 22.55 4.48
N GLU A 195 5.88 23.08 4.75
CA GLU A 195 7.01 23.04 3.83
C GLU A 195 7.47 21.61 3.54
N LEU A 196 7.55 20.76 4.58
CA LEU A 196 7.81 19.33 4.41
C LEU A 196 6.73 18.65 3.55
N GLY A 197 5.45 18.93 3.82
CA GLY A 197 4.36 18.42 2.99
C GLY A 197 4.50 18.81 1.51
N LYS A 198 4.82 20.09 1.23
CA LYS A 198 5.03 20.56 -0.15
C LYS A 198 6.20 19.88 -0.82
N LYS A 199 7.32 19.74 -0.10
CA LYS A 199 8.52 19.04 -0.58
C LYS A 199 8.17 17.60 -0.97
N TYR A 200 7.61 16.82 -0.06
CA TYR A 200 7.34 15.40 -0.30
C TYR A 200 6.19 15.16 -1.30
N ARG A 201 5.28 16.11 -1.47
CA ARG A 201 4.32 16.12 -2.58
C ARG A 201 5.01 16.28 -3.92
N SER A 202 5.97 17.20 -4.03
CA SER A 202 6.69 17.49 -5.28
C SER A 202 7.71 16.42 -5.67
N GLU A 203 8.30 15.75 -4.69
CA GLU A 203 9.27 14.66 -4.90
C GLU A 203 8.60 13.31 -5.21
N ARG A 204 7.27 13.24 -5.16
CA ARG A 204 6.55 11.96 -5.32
C ARG A 204 6.50 11.51 -6.77
N ASP A 205 7.21 10.42 -7.05
CA ASP A 205 7.10 9.67 -8.31
C ASP A 205 6.04 8.57 -8.23
N LYS A 206 4.95 8.69 -9.01
CA LYS A 206 3.86 7.70 -9.07
C LYS A 206 4.06 6.63 -10.14
N GLU A 207 5.10 6.73 -10.97
CA GLU A 207 5.35 5.79 -12.06
C GLU A 207 5.49 4.34 -11.57
N PRO A 208 6.20 4.05 -10.46
CA PRO A 208 6.30 2.68 -9.95
C PRO A 208 4.95 2.07 -9.57
N LEU A 209 4.03 2.88 -9.02
CA LEU A 209 2.67 2.44 -8.67
C LEU A 209 1.87 2.09 -9.94
N ILE A 210 1.89 2.97 -10.93
CA ILE A 210 1.18 2.78 -12.20
C ILE A 210 1.67 1.49 -12.86
N GLU A 211 2.98 1.27 -12.86
CA GLU A 211 3.59 0.09 -13.46
C GLU A 211 3.19 -1.21 -12.75
N ILE A 212 3.24 -1.26 -11.42
CA ILE A 212 2.80 -2.44 -10.64
C ILE A 212 1.32 -2.74 -10.91
N VAL A 213 0.46 -1.72 -10.89
CA VAL A 213 -0.99 -1.89 -11.14
C VAL A 213 -1.24 -2.40 -12.57
N ARG A 214 -0.49 -1.88 -13.55
CA ARG A 214 -0.59 -2.30 -14.95
C ARG A 214 -0.16 -3.75 -15.13
N ARG A 215 0.94 -4.15 -14.49
CA ARG A 215 1.46 -5.53 -14.54
C ARG A 215 0.51 -6.53 -13.91
N ILE A 216 -0.03 -6.24 -12.73
CA ILE A 216 -1.03 -7.10 -12.09
C ILE A 216 -2.21 -7.39 -13.04
N ARG A 217 -2.74 -6.36 -13.72
CA ARG A 217 -3.84 -6.55 -14.69
C ARG A 217 -3.42 -7.42 -15.87
N ALA A 218 -2.25 -7.16 -16.45
CA ALA A 218 -1.73 -7.94 -17.55
C ALA A 218 -1.54 -9.41 -17.16
N THR A 219 -0.98 -9.68 -15.97
CA THR A 219 -0.82 -11.03 -15.42
C THR A 219 -2.17 -11.73 -15.26
N ILE A 220 -3.20 -11.06 -14.70
CA ILE A 220 -4.55 -11.64 -14.59
C ILE A 220 -5.09 -12.04 -15.97
N GLU A 221 -4.95 -11.17 -16.97
CA GLU A 221 -5.44 -11.45 -18.33
C GLU A 221 -4.70 -12.62 -18.99
N GLU A 222 -3.37 -12.67 -18.89
CA GLU A 222 -2.58 -13.75 -19.48
C GLU A 222 -2.85 -15.10 -18.78
N MET A 223 -2.99 -15.10 -17.45
CA MET A 223 -3.36 -16.30 -16.69
C MET A 223 -4.74 -16.82 -17.12
N ARG A 224 -5.72 -15.94 -17.33
CA ARG A 224 -7.04 -16.32 -17.84
C ARG A 224 -6.96 -16.91 -19.25
N LYS A 225 -6.23 -16.29 -20.18
CA LYS A 225 -6.08 -16.80 -21.55
C LYS A 225 -5.40 -18.16 -21.61
N ALA A 226 -4.40 -18.36 -20.75
CA ALA A 226 -3.59 -19.57 -20.77
C ALA A 226 -4.28 -20.77 -20.09
N PHE A 227 -4.99 -20.55 -18.98
CA PHE A 227 -5.48 -21.61 -18.10
C PHE A 227 -7.00 -21.82 -18.08
N LEU A 228 -7.79 -20.93 -18.67
CA LEU A 228 -9.22 -21.14 -18.96
C LEU A 228 -9.42 -21.63 -20.41
#